data_AF-A0A3R6MS17-F1
#
_entry.id   AF-A0A3R6MS17-F1
#
_cell.length_a   1.000
_cell.length_b   1.000
_cell.length_c   1.000
_cell.angle_alpha   90.00
_cell.angle_beta   90.00
_cell.angle_gamma   90.00
#
_symmetry.space_group_name_H-M   'P 1'
#
loop_
_entity.id
_entity.type
_entity.pdbx_description
1 polymer ?
#
loop_
_entity_poly.entity_id
_entity_poly.type
_entity_poly.pdbx_seq_one_letter_code
_entity_poly.pdbx_strand_id
1 'polypeptide(L)'
;MKLMKTTEAVGQVLCHDMTQIIPDVTKDAVFRKGHIVREEDIPVLLSIGKDHIYVWEKDDTKYHEDEAADILRGICQNEYMRATDPKEGKIELIAESDGLFQVDEERLLKVNSLPEMMIATRRTNFPVKKGDKLAGTRVIPLVIEKEKMKEAKKVAGSEPLLKLLPYKNKKAGIVTTGNEVFYGRIEDKFGPVIREKLQEFGVEVLGQKIIGDNPDKITEAIQEWLDQGADFVVCTGGMSVDPDDTTPSAIKQTGAEVVSYGAPVLPGAMFLLAYTKDGKPIMGLPGCVMYAKRTIFDLVLPRVMADVPVTKADLAKMGAGGLCLNCPTCIFPNCGFGK
;
A
#
# COMPACT_ATOMS: atom_id res chain seq x y z
N MET A 1 -23.18 29.78 -7.47
CA MET A 1 -23.41 30.07 -6.03
C MET A 1 -23.31 31.55 -5.80
N LYS A 2 -24.12 32.07 -4.88
CA LYS A 2 -24.11 33.48 -4.50
C LYS A 2 -23.80 33.61 -3.01
N LEU A 3 -22.82 34.45 -2.66
CA LEU A 3 -22.62 34.86 -1.27
C LEU A 3 -23.72 35.85 -0.90
N MET A 4 -24.39 35.62 0.22
CA MET A 4 -25.39 36.55 0.74
C MET A 4 -25.31 36.65 2.26
N LYS A 5 -25.82 37.75 2.80
CA LYS A 5 -25.95 37.91 4.25
C LYS A 5 -26.93 36.87 4.79
N THR A 6 -26.58 36.25 5.90
CA THR A 6 -27.41 35.21 6.53
C THR A 6 -28.81 35.72 6.84
N THR A 7 -28.93 36.96 7.34
CA THR A 7 -30.21 37.61 7.64
C THR A 7 -31.14 37.79 6.43
N GLU A 8 -30.63 37.69 5.21
CA GLU A 8 -31.39 37.84 3.96
C GLU A 8 -31.65 36.50 3.28
N ALA A 9 -31.20 35.38 3.86
CA ALA A 9 -31.15 34.10 3.19
C ALA A 9 -32.41 33.24 3.31
N VAL A 10 -33.47 33.73 3.96
CA VAL A 10 -34.74 33.01 4.11
C VAL A 10 -35.29 32.60 2.73
N GLY A 11 -35.71 31.34 2.60
CA GLY A 11 -36.21 30.73 1.36
C GLY A 11 -35.12 30.25 0.40
N GLN A 12 -33.85 30.46 0.71
CA GLN A 12 -32.73 29.99 -0.12
C GLN A 12 -32.26 28.60 0.32
N VAL A 13 -31.67 27.86 -0.62
CA VAL A 13 -31.19 26.50 -0.39
C VAL A 13 -29.72 26.52 0.03
N LEU A 14 -29.43 25.91 1.19
CA LEU A 14 -28.06 25.71 1.65
C LEU A 14 -27.32 24.76 0.70
N CYS A 15 -26.14 25.19 0.31
CA CYS A 15 -25.32 24.49 -0.66
C CYS A 15 -24.39 23.43 -0.06
N HIS A 16 -24.15 23.46 1.25
CA HIS A 16 -23.29 22.52 1.98
C HIS A 16 -23.78 22.37 3.42
N ASP A 17 -23.29 21.33 4.10
CA ASP A 17 -23.54 21.10 5.52
C ASP A 17 -22.95 22.25 6.37
N MET A 18 -23.77 22.83 7.25
CA MET A 18 -23.33 23.84 8.22
C MET A 18 -22.92 23.12 9.51
N THR A 19 -21.65 22.72 9.55
CA THR A 19 -21.07 21.98 10.67
C THR A 19 -20.78 22.91 11.84
N GLN A 20 -21.30 22.56 13.01
CA GLN A 20 -20.91 23.19 14.28
C GLN A 20 -19.85 22.32 14.94
N ILE A 21 -18.76 22.96 15.38
CA ILE A 21 -17.70 22.30 16.12
C ILE A 21 -17.73 22.84 17.54
N ILE A 22 -18.15 22.01 18.48
CA ILE A 22 -18.01 22.26 19.91
C ILE A 22 -16.92 21.30 20.40
N PRO A 23 -15.73 21.80 20.79
CA PRO A 23 -14.64 20.94 21.27
C PRO A 23 -15.13 19.96 22.33
N ASP A 24 -14.75 18.69 22.20
CA ASP A 24 -15.09 17.57 23.11
C ASP A 24 -16.58 17.23 23.28
N VAL A 25 -17.49 17.90 22.56
CA VAL A 25 -18.93 17.67 22.66
C VAL A 25 -19.51 17.13 21.35
N THR A 26 -19.42 17.90 20.25
CA THR A 26 -20.03 17.51 18.97
C THR A 26 -19.29 18.11 17.79
N LYS A 27 -19.11 17.30 16.73
CA LYS A 27 -18.75 17.75 15.38
C LYS A 27 -19.72 17.13 14.38
N ASP A 28 -20.85 17.78 14.15
CA ASP A 28 -21.85 17.36 13.17
C ASP A 28 -22.56 18.57 12.53
N ALA A 29 -23.26 18.31 11.43
CA ALA A 29 -24.02 19.32 10.70
C ALA A 29 -25.29 19.69 11.48
N VAL A 30 -25.42 20.97 11.83
CA VAL A 30 -26.65 21.53 12.41
C VAL A 30 -27.70 21.73 11.31
N PHE A 31 -27.24 22.11 10.12
CA PHE A 31 -28.05 22.13 8.91
C PHE A 31 -27.39 21.28 7.84
N ARG A 32 -28.18 20.44 7.17
CA ARG A 32 -27.72 19.62 6.05
C ARG A 32 -27.84 20.38 4.73
N LYS A 33 -27.00 20.04 3.76
CA LYS A 33 -27.14 20.47 2.37
C LYS A 33 -28.56 20.23 1.86
N GLY A 34 -29.10 21.17 1.09
CA GLY A 34 -30.46 21.11 0.57
C GLY A 34 -31.52 21.67 1.52
N HIS A 35 -31.14 22.02 2.76
CA HIS A 35 -32.05 22.71 3.69
C HIS A 35 -32.46 24.08 3.14
N ILE A 36 -33.75 24.37 3.22
CA ILE A 36 -34.31 25.68 2.86
C ILE A 36 -34.29 26.52 4.13
N VAL A 37 -33.52 27.61 4.13
CA VAL A 37 -33.36 28.49 5.29
C VAL A 37 -34.71 29.11 5.67
N ARG A 38 -35.08 28.97 6.94
CA ARG A 38 -36.28 29.56 7.56
C ARG A 38 -35.90 30.73 8.46
N GLU A 39 -36.87 31.54 8.85
CA GLU A 39 -36.64 32.65 9.78
C GLU A 39 -36.04 32.19 11.12
N GLU A 40 -36.51 31.05 11.64
CA GLU A 40 -36.01 30.43 12.88
C GLU A 40 -34.54 29.95 12.81
N ASP A 41 -34.01 29.75 11.61
CA ASP A 41 -32.63 29.27 11.41
C ASP A 41 -31.60 30.40 11.50
N ILE A 42 -32.01 31.66 11.29
CA ILE A 42 -31.10 32.81 11.23
C ILE A 42 -30.30 32.98 12.53
N PRO A 43 -30.90 32.95 13.73
CA PRO A 43 -30.14 33.07 14.97
C PRO A 43 -29.15 31.91 15.15
N VAL A 44 -29.52 30.70 14.72
CA VAL A 44 -28.66 29.51 14.84
C VAL A 44 -27.47 29.60 13.89
N LEU A 45 -27.69 29.96 12.62
CA LEU A 45 -26.63 30.18 11.64
C LEU A 45 -25.64 31.28 12.11
N LEU A 46 -26.15 32.39 12.65
CA LEU A 46 -25.30 33.42 13.24
C LEU A 46 -24.53 32.92 14.46
N SER A 47 -25.16 32.11 15.33
CA SER A 47 -24.51 31.55 16.54
C SER A 47 -23.34 30.61 16.23
N ILE A 48 -23.32 29.99 15.05
CA ILE A 48 -22.21 29.16 14.57
C ILE A 48 -21.20 29.96 13.72
N GLY A 49 -21.27 31.29 13.77
CA GLY A 49 -20.30 32.20 13.14
C GLY A 49 -20.50 32.42 11.64
N LYS A 50 -21.72 32.23 11.12
CA LYS A 50 -22.03 32.45 9.71
C LYS A 50 -22.75 33.79 9.53
N ASP A 51 -21.99 34.89 9.44
CA ASP A 51 -22.54 36.20 9.06
C ASP A 51 -23.01 36.26 7.60
N HIS A 52 -22.37 35.44 6.75
CA HIS A 52 -22.73 35.24 5.36
C HIS A 52 -22.79 33.75 5.06
N ILE A 53 -23.73 33.36 4.19
CA ILE A 53 -23.84 32.01 3.67
C ILE A 53 -23.78 32.03 2.15
N TYR A 54 -23.27 30.93 1.59
CA TYR A 54 -23.41 30.67 0.17
C TYR A 54 -24.74 29.94 -0.04
N VAL A 55 -25.51 30.40 -1.01
CA VAL A 55 -26.75 29.74 -1.42
C VAL A 55 -26.61 29.18 -2.83
N TRP A 56 -27.35 28.10 -3.08
CA TRP A 56 -27.30 27.44 -4.37
C TRP A 56 -27.83 28.36 -5.47
N GLU A 57 -27.01 28.58 -6.50
CA GLU A 57 -27.38 29.24 -7.74
C GLU A 57 -26.80 28.37 -8.84
N LYS A 58 -27.65 27.94 -9.78
CA LYS A 58 -27.30 26.98 -10.83
C LYS A 58 -26.27 27.61 -11.78
N ASP A 59 -25.02 27.24 -11.59
CA ASP A 59 -23.90 27.61 -12.46
C ASP A 59 -23.41 26.34 -13.16
N ASP A 60 -23.80 26.17 -14.43
CA ASP A 60 -23.48 24.98 -15.21
C ASP A 60 -21.98 24.87 -15.58
N THR A 61 -21.15 25.85 -15.21
CA THR A 61 -19.68 25.84 -15.44
C THR A 61 -18.89 25.27 -14.26
N LYS A 62 -19.54 25.01 -13.12
CA LYS A 62 -18.91 24.51 -11.89
C LYS A 62 -19.51 23.18 -11.47
N TYR A 63 -18.74 22.42 -10.70
CA TYR A 63 -19.23 21.28 -9.93
C TYR A 63 -19.39 21.67 -8.47
N HIS A 64 -20.37 21.08 -7.79
CA HIS A 64 -20.34 20.99 -6.34
C HIS A 64 -19.16 20.10 -5.89
N GLU A 65 -18.61 20.36 -4.71
CA GLU A 65 -17.47 19.61 -4.14
C GLU A 65 -17.69 18.08 -4.16
N ASP A 66 -18.87 17.58 -3.79
CA ASP A 66 -19.19 16.14 -3.83
C ASP A 66 -19.17 15.54 -5.24
N GLU A 67 -19.65 16.28 -6.25
CA GLU A 67 -19.64 15.82 -7.64
C GLU A 67 -18.20 15.76 -8.16
N ALA A 68 -17.39 16.74 -7.79
CA ALA A 68 -15.98 16.78 -8.14
C ALA A 68 -15.14 15.76 -7.34
N ALA A 69 -15.52 15.46 -6.09
CA ALA A 69 -14.91 14.40 -5.29
C ALA A 69 -15.15 13.03 -5.94
N ASP A 70 -16.32 12.80 -6.52
CA ASP A 70 -16.62 11.56 -7.26
C ASP A 70 -15.74 11.41 -8.52
N ILE A 71 -15.42 12.52 -9.20
CA ILE A 71 -14.45 12.52 -10.29
C ILE A 71 -13.05 12.11 -9.80
N LEU A 72 -12.58 12.67 -8.68
CA LEU A 72 -11.28 12.28 -8.10
C LEU A 72 -11.26 10.81 -7.68
N ARG A 73 -12.36 10.32 -7.08
CA ARG A 73 -12.54 8.90 -6.77
C ARG A 73 -12.40 8.05 -8.04
N GLY A 74 -13.11 8.41 -9.11
CA GLY A 74 -13.07 7.67 -10.38
C GLY A 74 -11.68 7.62 -11.03
N ILE A 75 -10.88 8.67 -10.85
CA ILE A 75 -9.47 8.71 -11.28
C ILE A 75 -8.59 7.74 -10.46
N CYS A 76 -8.95 7.50 -9.20
CA CYS A 76 -8.12 6.75 -8.26
C CYS A 76 -8.47 5.26 -8.18
N GLN A 77 -9.75 4.92 -8.25
CA GLN A 77 -10.29 3.63 -7.82
C GLN A 77 -10.13 2.51 -8.86
N ASN A 78 -9.80 1.29 -8.41
CA ASN A 78 -9.96 0.06 -9.19
C ASN A 78 -11.06 -0.84 -8.60
N GLU A 79 -11.35 -1.97 -9.27
CA GLU A 79 -12.46 -2.87 -8.92
C GLU A 79 -12.37 -3.54 -7.54
N TYR A 80 -11.20 -3.54 -6.88
CA TYR A 80 -11.00 -4.15 -5.56
C TYR A 80 -11.14 -3.17 -4.40
N MET A 81 -11.63 -1.97 -4.68
CA MET A 81 -11.85 -0.93 -3.69
C MET A 81 -13.32 -0.52 -3.68
N ARG A 82 -13.84 -0.21 -2.51
CA ARG A 82 -15.12 0.48 -2.35
C ARG A 82 -14.91 1.90 -1.86
N ALA A 83 -15.84 2.79 -2.21
CA ALA A 83 -15.86 4.16 -1.76
C ALA A 83 -16.86 4.38 -0.62
N THR A 84 -16.60 5.36 0.24
CA THR A 84 -17.63 5.92 1.13
C THR A 84 -18.54 6.86 0.34
N ASP A 85 -19.69 7.20 0.92
CA ASP A 85 -20.50 8.30 0.40
C ASP A 85 -19.71 9.63 0.48
N PRO A 86 -19.92 10.55 -0.48
CA PRO A 86 -19.35 11.89 -0.41
C PRO A 86 -19.82 12.64 0.83
N LYS A 87 -18.88 13.24 1.57
CA LYS A 87 -19.19 14.11 2.72
C LYS A 87 -18.20 15.27 2.78
N GLU A 88 -18.71 16.50 2.69
CA GLU A 88 -17.89 17.73 2.70
C GLU A 88 -16.78 17.69 1.64
N GLY A 89 -17.13 17.27 0.41
CA GLY A 89 -16.20 17.14 -0.70
C GLY A 89 -15.16 16.04 -0.54
N LYS A 90 -15.29 15.15 0.45
CA LYS A 90 -14.36 14.06 0.75
C LYS A 90 -14.96 12.69 0.43
N ILE A 91 -14.16 11.82 -0.19
CA ILE A 91 -14.46 10.39 -0.39
C ILE A 91 -13.26 9.56 0.08
N GLU A 92 -13.51 8.48 0.83
CA GLU A 92 -12.48 7.54 1.24
C GLU A 92 -12.58 6.24 0.43
N LEU A 93 -11.42 5.70 0.04
CA LEU A 93 -11.31 4.39 -0.60
C LEU A 93 -10.88 3.34 0.42
N ILE A 94 -11.58 2.22 0.43
CA ILE A 94 -11.43 1.13 1.41
C ILE A 94 -11.20 -0.18 0.66
N ALA A 95 -10.25 -0.99 1.14
CA ALA A 95 -9.90 -2.28 0.56
C ALA A 95 -11.05 -3.29 0.68
N GLU A 96 -11.40 -3.98 -0.42
CA GLU A 96 -12.38 -5.08 -0.40
C GLU A 96 -11.74 -6.46 -0.27
N SER A 97 -10.41 -6.54 -0.37
CA SER A 97 -9.63 -7.77 -0.22
C SER A 97 -8.31 -7.50 0.50
N ASP A 98 -7.68 -8.56 0.98
CA ASP A 98 -6.26 -8.52 1.33
C ASP A 98 -5.44 -8.38 0.04
N GLY A 99 -4.37 -7.59 0.06
CA GLY A 99 -3.58 -7.38 -1.14
C GLY A 99 -2.43 -6.39 -1.02
N LEU A 100 -1.77 -6.17 -2.15
CA LEU A 100 -0.74 -5.15 -2.31
C LEU A 100 -1.40 -3.84 -2.77
N PHE A 101 -1.22 -2.77 -1.99
CA PHE A 101 -1.64 -1.44 -2.41
C PHE A 101 -0.53 -0.73 -3.18
N GLN A 102 -0.82 -0.25 -4.38
CA GLN A 102 0.12 0.48 -5.24
C GLN A 102 -0.43 1.85 -5.60
N VAL A 103 0.49 2.80 -5.68
CA VAL A 103 0.25 4.20 -6.03
C VAL A 103 1.18 4.56 -7.18
N ASP A 104 0.63 5.16 -8.23
CA ASP A 104 1.41 5.84 -9.24
C ASP A 104 1.84 7.21 -8.69
N GLU A 105 2.97 7.24 -7.99
CA GLU A 105 3.44 8.42 -7.27
C GLU A 105 3.73 9.62 -8.19
N GLU A 106 4.16 9.37 -9.43
CA GLU A 106 4.44 10.42 -10.40
C GLU A 106 3.15 11.10 -10.87
N ARG A 107 2.14 10.32 -11.28
CA ARG A 107 0.85 10.89 -11.69
C ARG A 107 0.09 11.48 -10.51
N LEU A 108 0.17 10.85 -9.34
CA LEU A 108 -0.40 11.40 -8.09
C LEU A 108 0.19 12.77 -7.77
N LEU A 109 1.51 12.94 -7.87
CA LEU A 109 2.18 14.22 -7.66
C LEU A 109 1.65 15.28 -8.63
N LYS A 110 1.50 14.94 -9.91
CA LYS A 110 0.98 15.89 -10.91
C LYS A 110 -0.45 16.32 -10.60
N VAL A 111 -1.34 15.39 -10.23
CA VAL A 111 -2.73 15.72 -9.84
C VAL A 111 -2.76 16.56 -8.56
N ASN A 112 -1.99 16.19 -7.53
CA ASN A 112 -1.90 16.96 -6.28
C ASN A 112 -1.19 18.32 -6.43
N SER A 113 -0.53 18.57 -7.56
CA SER A 113 0.05 19.88 -7.88
C SER A 113 -0.99 20.85 -8.47
N LEU A 114 -2.18 20.35 -8.85
CA LEU A 114 -3.30 21.19 -9.25
C LEU A 114 -3.93 21.85 -8.02
N PRO A 115 -4.39 23.11 -8.13
CA PRO A 115 -5.01 23.81 -7.00
C PRO A 115 -6.36 23.18 -6.61
N GLU A 116 -6.79 23.44 -5.37
CA GLU A 116 -8.16 23.18 -4.89
C GLU A 116 -8.58 21.71 -4.81
N MET A 117 -7.68 20.76 -5.04
CA MET A 117 -7.92 19.34 -4.89
C MET A 117 -6.78 18.67 -4.14
N MET A 118 -7.08 17.53 -3.51
CA MET A 118 -6.07 16.71 -2.86
C MET A 118 -6.45 15.23 -2.91
N ILE A 119 -5.43 14.39 -2.98
CA ILE A 119 -5.49 12.95 -2.87
C ILE A 119 -4.40 12.54 -1.89
N ALA A 120 -4.79 11.97 -0.76
CA ALA A 120 -3.86 11.45 0.25
C ALA A 120 -3.98 9.92 0.28
N THR A 121 -2.84 9.21 0.32
CA THR A 121 -2.80 7.75 0.21
C THR A 121 -1.95 7.14 1.32
N ARG A 122 -2.16 5.84 1.58
CA ARG A 122 -1.12 4.99 2.19
C ARG A 122 0.10 4.91 1.27
N ARG A 123 1.21 4.39 1.79
CA ARG A 123 2.43 4.17 1.00
C ARG A 123 2.22 3.08 -0.05
N THR A 124 2.85 3.29 -1.21
CA THR A 124 2.87 2.31 -2.32
C THR A 124 3.63 1.04 -1.92
N ASN A 125 3.26 -0.09 -2.51
CA ASN A 125 3.85 -1.41 -2.31
C ASN A 125 3.80 -1.96 -0.86
N PHE A 126 2.81 -1.55 -0.06
CA PHE A 126 2.60 -2.10 1.29
C PHE A 126 1.41 -3.07 1.34
N PRO A 127 1.46 -4.07 2.24
CA PRO A 127 0.34 -4.95 2.50
C PRO A 127 -0.83 -4.20 3.14
N VAL A 128 -2.03 -4.54 2.71
CA VAL A 128 -3.29 -4.05 3.28
C VAL A 128 -4.26 -5.21 3.51
N LYS A 129 -5.13 -5.06 4.49
CA LYS A 129 -6.20 -6.02 4.80
C LYS A 129 -7.55 -5.51 4.32
N LYS A 130 -8.47 -6.43 4.04
CA LYS A 130 -9.87 -6.06 3.76
C LYS A 130 -10.41 -5.16 4.87
N GLY A 131 -11.03 -4.05 4.49
CA GLY A 131 -11.55 -3.04 5.42
C GLY A 131 -10.57 -1.92 5.75
N ASP A 132 -9.30 -2.04 5.38
CA ASP A 132 -8.33 -0.95 5.57
C ASP A 132 -8.69 0.27 4.70
N LYS A 133 -8.54 1.46 5.29
CA LYS A 133 -8.58 2.72 4.55
C LYS A 133 -7.30 2.86 3.72
N LEU A 134 -7.45 3.10 2.42
CA LEU A 134 -6.34 3.17 1.46
C LEU A 134 -5.98 4.61 1.10
N ALA A 135 -7.00 5.42 0.82
CA ALA A 135 -6.84 6.80 0.37
C ALA A 135 -8.05 7.66 0.73
N GLY A 136 -7.85 8.97 0.71
CA GLY A 136 -8.92 9.96 0.75
C GLY A 136 -8.71 10.98 -0.35
N THR A 137 -9.77 11.26 -1.11
CA THR A 137 -9.83 12.38 -2.05
C THR A 137 -10.60 13.52 -1.40
N ARG A 138 -10.23 14.77 -1.69
CA ARG A 138 -11.01 15.93 -1.28
C ARG A 138 -10.91 17.08 -2.27
N VAL A 139 -12.05 17.71 -2.53
CA VAL A 139 -12.12 19.04 -3.16
C VAL A 139 -12.19 20.07 -2.04
N ILE A 140 -11.31 21.07 -2.09
CA ILE A 140 -11.12 22.04 -1.00
C ILE A 140 -12.22 23.11 -0.97
N PRO A 141 -12.56 23.78 -2.09
CA PRO A 141 -13.67 24.72 -2.12
C PRO A 141 -15.00 24.00 -2.33
N LEU A 142 -16.09 24.64 -1.88
CA LEU A 142 -17.46 24.16 -2.04
C LEU A 142 -17.88 23.95 -3.50
N VAL A 143 -17.26 24.71 -4.41
CA VAL A 143 -17.43 24.59 -5.85
C VAL A 143 -16.08 24.72 -6.55
N ILE A 144 -15.94 24.00 -7.66
CA ILE A 144 -14.73 23.99 -8.49
C ILE A 144 -15.12 24.08 -9.97
N GLU A 145 -14.32 24.78 -10.77
CA GLU A 145 -14.56 24.88 -12.21
C GLU A 145 -14.47 23.51 -12.90
N LYS A 146 -15.41 23.22 -13.82
CA LYS A 146 -15.42 21.96 -14.57
C LYS A 146 -14.11 21.72 -15.34
N GLU A 147 -13.46 22.79 -15.83
CA GLU A 147 -12.17 22.71 -16.54
C GLU A 147 -11.03 22.18 -15.65
N LYS A 148 -10.97 22.58 -14.38
CA LYS A 148 -9.96 22.03 -13.43
C LYS A 148 -10.12 20.53 -13.25
N MET A 149 -11.37 20.04 -13.19
CA MET A 149 -11.65 18.61 -13.09
C MET A 149 -11.36 17.85 -14.39
N LYS A 150 -11.53 18.49 -15.56
CA LYS A 150 -11.10 17.91 -16.85
C LYS A 150 -9.57 17.82 -16.91
N GLU A 151 -8.87 18.83 -16.42
CA GLU A 151 -7.40 18.81 -16.32
C GLU A 151 -6.92 17.70 -15.39
N ALA A 152 -7.54 17.54 -14.22
CA ALA A 152 -7.23 16.44 -13.30
C ALA A 152 -7.36 15.06 -13.98
N LYS A 153 -8.45 14.81 -14.73
CA LYS A 153 -8.63 13.59 -15.53
C LYS A 153 -7.53 13.43 -16.59
N LYS A 154 -7.20 14.50 -17.31
CA LYS A 154 -6.18 14.49 -18.36
C LYS A 154 -4.80 14.15 -17.80
N VAL A 155 -4.41 14.79 -16.70
CA VAL A 155 -3.12 14.57 -16.02
C VAL A 155 -3.04 13.16 -15.44
N ALA A 156 -4.15 12.67 -14.87
CA ALA A 156 -4.19 11.32 -14.35
C ALA A 156 -4.16 10.26 -15.45
N GLY A 157 -4.68 10.54 -16.65
CA GLY A 157 -4.72 9.59 -17.75
C GLY A 157 -5.88 8.59 -17.64
N SER A 158 -5.79 7.50 -18.41
CA SER A 158 -6.88 6.51 -18.54
C SER A 158 -6.88 5.42 -17.46
N GLU A 159 -5.71 5.14 -16.87
CA GLU A 159 -5.54 4.09 -15.87
C GLU A 159 -5.72 4.66 -14.45
N PRO A 160 -6.33 3.91 -13.52
CA PRO A 160 -6.42 4.33 -12.12
C PRO A 160 -5.05 4.70 -11.53
N LEU A 161 -5.01 5.77 -10.74
CA LEU A 161 -3.81 6.19 -10.00
C LEU A 161 -3.43 5.19 -8.89
N LEU A 162 -4.45 4.54 -8.31
CA LEU A 162 -4.28 3.61 -7.22
C LEU A 162 -4.73 2.22 -7.66
N LYS A 163 -4.00 1.19 -7.24
CA LYS A 163 -4.34 -0.20 -7.52
C LYS A 163 -4.27 -0.99 -6.22
N LEU A 164 -5.34 -1.72 -5.92
CA LEU A 164 -5.28 -2.82 -4.97
C LEU A 164 -5.18 -4.09 -5.80
N LEU A 165 -4.13 -4.86 -5.58
CA LEU A 165 -3.88 -6.14 -6.23
C LEU A 165 -4.12 -7.25 -5.19
N PRO A 166 -5.19 -8.04 -5.31
CA PRO A 166 -5.47 -9.11 -4.37
C PRO A 166 -4.34 -10.14 -4.35
N TYR A 167 -4.03 -10.65 -3.16
CA TYR A 167 -3.08 -11.74 -3.04
C TYR A 167 -3.60 -13.02 -3.68
N LYS A 168 -2.67 -13.80 -4.22
CA LYS A 168 -2.93 -15.12 -4.78
C LYS A 168 -2.61 -16.19 -3.76
N ASN A 169 -3.29 -17.32 -3.87
CA ASN A 169 -2.86 -18.54 -3.19
C ASN A 169 -1.53 -18.98 -3.83
N LYS A 170 -0.48 -19.11 -3.03
CA LYS A 170 0.86 -19.46 -3.49
C LYS A 170 1.41 -20.66 -2.72
N LYS A 171 2.24 -21.42 -3.41
CA LYS A 171 3.03 -22.53 -2.87
C LYS A 171 4.50 -22.14 -2.76
N ALA A 172 5.13 -22.45 -1.63
CA ALA A 172 6.53 -22.16 -1.40
C ALA A 172 7.34 -23.42 -1.07
N GLY A 173 8.52 -23.53 -1.65
CA GLY A 173 9.57 -24.45 -1.21
C GLY A 173 10.57 -23.74 -0.30
N ILE A 174 11.03 -24.42 0.75
CA ILE A 174 12.08 -23.90 1.64
C ILE A 174 13.35 -24.75 1.49
N VAL A 175 14.50 -24.09 1.36
CA VAL A 175 15.82 -24.71 1.41
C VAL A 175 16.62 -24.05 2.53
N THR A 176 16.90 -24.80 3.60
CA THR A 176 17.78 -24.36 4.68
C THR A 176 19.18 -24.91 4.41
N THR A 177 20.15 -24.03 4.33
CA THR A 177 21.57 -24.35 4.13
C THR A 177 22.34 -24.25 5.45
N GLY A 178 23.58 -24.76 5.48
CA GLY A 178 24.43 -24.79 6.67
C GLY A 178 24.75 -26.21 7.13
N ASN A 179 26.04 -26.56 7.13
CA ASN A 179 26.53 -27.85 7.60
C ASN A 179 26.13 -28.15 9.06
N GLU A 180 26.12 -27.14 9.92
CA GLU A 180 25.73 -27.26 11.33
C GLU A 180 24.28 -27.71 11.52
N VAL A 181 23.37 -27.26 10.63
CA VAL A 181 21.97 -27.70 10.64
C VAL A 181 21.85 -29.08 10.00
N PHE A 182 22.52 -29.28 8.84
CA PHE A 182 22.47 -30.54 8.11
C PHE A 182 22.99 -31.75 8.91
N TYR A 183 24.11 -31.59 9.63
CA TYR A 183 24.66 -32.64 10.49
C TYR A 183 23.99 -32.69 11.88
N GLY A 184 22.96 -31.89 12.14
CA GLY A 184 22.25 -31.86 13.43
C GLY A 184 23.10 -31.37 14.60
N ARG A 185 24.13 -30.56 14.34
CA ARG A 185 24.96 -29.94 15.38
C ARG A 185 24.20 -28.84 16.12
N ILE A 186 23.28 -28.18 15.42
CA ILE A 186 22.30 -27.26 15.98
C ILE A 186 20.90 -27.60 15.48
N GLU A 187 19.89 -27.16 16.21
CA GLU A 187 18.49 -27.23 15.79
C GLU A 187 18.18 -26.17 14.73
N ASP A 188 17.37 -26.52 13.73
CA ASP A 188 16.88 -25.56 12.74
C ASP A 188 15.89 -24.57 13.37
N LYS A 189 16.29 -23.30 13.41
CA LYS A 189 15.43 -22.18 13.81
C LYS A 189 14.99 -21.31 12.63
N PHE A 190 15.51 -21.56 11.43
CA PHE A 190 15.15 -20.78 10.25
C PHE A 190 13.80 -21.22 9.69
N GLY A 191 13.62 -22.53 9.51
CA GLY A 191 12.38 -23.11 8.96
C GLY A 191 11.11 -22.63 9.66
N PRO A 192 11.02 -22.71 11.00
CA PRO A 192 9.87 -22.22 11.75
C PRO A 192 9.56 -20.74 11.50
N VAL A 193 10.57 -19.86 11.53
CA VAL A 193 10.39 -18.41 11.34
C VAL A 193 9.95 -18.08 9.91
N ILE A 194 10.48 -18.78 8.90
CA ILE A 194 10.04 -18.60 7.52
C ILE A 194 8.58 -19.04 7.35
N ARG A 195 8.19 -20.17 7.95
CA ARG A 195 6.79 -20.65 7.91
C ARG A 195 5.83 -19.65 8.54
N GLU A 196 6.17 -19.07 9.68
CA GLU A 196 5.35 -18.03 10.33
C GLU A 196 5.15 -16.81 9.41
N LYS A 197 6.22 -16.31 8.80
CA LYS A 197 6.16 -15.18 7.86
C LYS A 197 5.32 -15.49 6.62
N LEU A 198 5.44 -16.70 6.08
CA LEU A 198 4.66 -17.18 4.94
C LEU A 198 3.17 -17.37 5.31
N GLN A 199 2.88 -17.79 6.53
CA GLN A 199 1.52 -17.97 7.04
C GLN A 199 0.75 -16.64 7.14
N GLU A 200 1.42 -15.50 7.37
CA GLU A 200 0.79 -14.16 7.35
C GLU A 200 0.03 -13.87 6.02
N PHE A 201 0.43 -14.55 4.94
CA PHE A 201 -0.15 -14.45 3.60
C PHE A 201 -0.90 -15.71 3.16
N GLY A 202 -1.07 -16.71 4.05
CA GLY A 202 -1.75 -17.96 3.72
C GLY A 202 -1.02 -18.84 2.70
N VAL A 203 0.30 -18.73 2.61
CA VAL A 203 1.11 -19.53 1.68
C VAL A 203 1.13 -21.00 2.11
N GLU A 204 0.92 -21.89 1.15
CA GLU A 204 1.11 -23.33 1.33
C GLU A 204 2.60 -23.68 1.24
N VAL A 205 3.20 -24.14 2.33
CA VAL A 205 4.60 -24.58 2.31
C VAL A 205 4.66 -26.05 1.93
N LEU A 206 5.12 -26.35 0.71
CA LEU A 206 5.24 -27.72 0.19
C LEU A 206 6.16 -28.58 1.04
N GLY A 207 7.19 -27.97 1.60
CA GLY A 207 8.12 -28.64 2.49
C GLY A 207 9.38 -27.82 2.70
N GLN A 208 10.34 -28.46 3.37
CA GLN A 208 11.63 -27.88 3.66
C GLN A 208 12.70 -28.95 3.46
N LYS A 209 13.76 -28.60 2.74
CA LYS A 209 14.96 -29.41 2.58
C LYS A 209 16.10 -28.74 3.37
N ILE A 210 16.77 -29.52 4.21
CA ILE A 210 17.99 -29.08 4.90
C ILE A 210 19.16 -29.67 4.10
N ILE A 211 20.06 -28.82 3.61
CA ILE A 211 21.16 -29.18 2.72
C ILE A 211 22.46 -28.61 3.31
N GLY A 212 23.54 -29.38 3.30
CA GLY A 212 24.86 -28.86 3.68
C GLY A 212 25.39 -27.84 2.67
N ASP A 213 26.58 -27.30 2.90
CA ASP A 213 27.17 -26.24 2.04
C ASP A 213 27.77 -26.82 0.75
N ASN A 214 26.90 -27.41 -0.07
CA ASN A 214 27.23 -27.96 -1.39
C ASN A 214 26.34 -27.28 -2.45
N PRO A 215 26.93 -26.50 -3.38
CA PRO A 215 26.15 -25.70 -4.32
C PRO A 215 25.30 -26.54 -5.27
N ASP A 216 25.79 -27.70 -5.69
CA ASP A 216 25.06 -28.58 -6.61
C ASP A 216 23.82 -29.15 -5.92
N LYS A 217 23.94 -29.57 -4.65
CA LYS A 217 22.81 -30.08 -3.86
C LYS A 217 21.79 -29.00 -3.50
N ILE A 218 22.24 -27.78 -3.26
CA ILE A 218 21.33 -26.64 -3.04
C ILE A 218 20.57 -26.34 -4.34
N THR A 219 21.25 -26.34 -5.49
CA THR A 219 20.65 -26.12 -6.81
C THR A 219 19.62 -27.19 -7.14
N GLU A 220 19.97 -28.47 -6.95
CA GLU A 220 19.05 -29.61 -7.09
C GLU A 220 17.80 -29.42 -6.22
N ALA A 221 17.97 -29.08 -4.94
CA ALA A 221 16.86 -28.87 -4.01
C ALA A 221 15.92 -27.73 -4.44
N ILE A 222 16.47 -26.63 -4.97
CA ILE A 222 15.67 -25.51 -5.50
C ILE A 222 14.85 -25.98 -6.71
N GLN A 223 15.47 -26.67 -7.66
CA GLN A 223 14.78 -27.16 -8.86
C GLN A 223 13.71 -28.19 -8.53
N GLU A 224 13.97 -29.10 -7.60
CA GLU A 224 12.97 -30.07 -7.16
C GLU A 224 11.72 -29.41 -6.59
N TRP A 225 11.83 -28.30 -5.87
CA TRP A 225 10.65 -27.56 -5.39
C TRP A 225 9.89 -26.91 -6.53
N LEU A 226 10.59 -26.33 -7.49
CA LEU A 226 9.98 -25.72 -8.68
C LEU A 226 9.24 -26.77 -9.52
N ASP A 227 9.84 -27.96 -9.68
CA ASP A 227 9.26 -29.11 -10.39
C ASP A 227 8.03 -29.68 -9.67
N GLN A 228 8.02 -29.63 -8.33
CA GLN A 228 6.86 -29.99 -7.50
C GLN A 228 5.75 -28.93 -7.50
N GLY A 229 5.91 -27.85 -8.28
CA GLY A 229 4.89 -26.82 -8.44
C GLY A 229 4.93 -25.73 -7.38
N ALA A 230 6.09 -25.48 -6.76
CA ALA A 230 6.28 -24.25 -5.99
C ALA A 230 6.15 -23.03 -6.92
N ASP A 231 5.40 -22.02 -6.46
CA ASP A 231 5.34 -20.71 -7.13
C ASP A 231 6.61 -19.90 -6.87
N PHE A 232 7.29 -20.16 -5.74
CA PHE A 232 8.57 -19.54 -5.41
C PHE A 232 9.37 -20.41 -4.42
N VAL A 233 10.68 -20.16 -4.35
CA VAL A 233 11.58 -20.85 -3.41
C VAL A 233 12.31 -19.85 -2.52
N VAL A 234 12.41 -20.19 -1.24
CA VAL A 234 13.14 -19.43 -0.24
C VAL A 234 14.35 -20.25 0.22
N CYS A 235 15.54 -19.68 0.08
CA CYS A 235 16.79 -20.20 0.62
C CYS A 235 17.17 -19.42 1.88
N THR A 236 17.58 -20.09 2.96
CA THR A 236 17.99 -19.46 4.22
C THR A 236 19.00 -20.34 4.95
N GLY A 237 19.45 -19.96 6.16
CA GLY A 237 20.55 -20.63 6.87
C GLY A 237 21.91 -20.05 6.48
N GLY A 238 22.15 -19.89 5.18
CA GLY A 238 23.27 -19.12 4.61
C GLY A 238 22.92 -17.67 4.26
N MET A 239 23.44 -17.22 3.11
CA MET A 239 23.48 -15.84 2.60
C MET A 239 24.41 -14.88 3.38
N SER A 240 25.54 -15.38 3.88
CA SER A 240 26.65 -14.61 4.45
C SER A 240 27.62 -14.10 3.37
N VAL A 241 28.59 -13.28 3.79
CA VAL A 241 29.76 -12.90 2.98
C VAL A 241 30.86 -13.97 2.99
N ASP A 242 30.69 -15.01 3.81
CA ASP A 242 31.71 -16.01 4.03
C ASP A 242 31.97 -16.82 2.72
N PRO A 243 33.23 -17.07 2.36
CA PRO A 243 33.55 -17.76 1.10
C PRO A 243 33.04 -19.19 1.00
N ASP A 244 32.75 -19.83 2.14
CA ASP A 244 32.17 -21.17 2.24
C ASP A 244 30.64 -21.18 2.09
N ASP A 245 29.99 -20.00 2.11
CA ASP A 245 28.57 -19.89 1.81
C ASP A 245 28.32 -19.98 0.31
N THR A 246 27.89 -21.17 -0.09
CA THR A 246 27.64 -21.49 -1.49
C THR A 246 26.21 -21.20 -1.93
N THR A 247 25.35 -20.69 -1.04
CA THR A 247 23.93 -20.42 -1.32
C THR A 247 23.72 -19.42 -2.46
N PRO A 248 24.41 -18.25 -2.51
CA PRO A 248 24.25 -17.31 -3.61
C PRO A 248 24.70 -17.88 -4.97
N SER A 249 25.73 -18.72 -4.95
CA SER A 249 26.25 -19.40 -6.14
C SER A 249 25.29 -20.48 -6.63
N ALA A 250 24.71 -21.26 -5.72
CA ALA A 250 23.70 -22.26 -6.05
C ALA A 250 22.45 -21.65 -6.69
N ILE A 251 21.94 -20.52 -6.15
CA ILE A 251 20.81 -19.82 -6.76
C ILE A 251 21.14 -19.40 -8.20
N LYS A 252 22.36 -18.91 -8.46
CA LYS A 252 22.82 -18.57 -9.83
C LYS A 252 22.91 -19.80 -10.74
N GLN A 253 23.35 -20.95 -10.21
CA GLN A 253 23.48 -22.20 -10.97
C GLN A 253 22.14 -22.76 -11.45
N THR A 254 21.01 -22.37 -10.84
CA THR A 254 19.67 -22.71 -11.35
C THR A 254 19.40 -22.15 -12.76
N GLY A 255 20.20 -21.16 -13.21
CA GLY A 255 19.99 -20.44 -14.46
C GLY A 255 18.95 -19.32 -14.36
N ALA A 256 18.49 -19.01 -13.15
CA ALA A 256 17.63 -17.85 -12.88
C ALA A 256 18.38 -16.53 -13.10
N GLU A 257 17.67 -15.52 -13.60
CA GLU A 257 18.19 -14.17 -13.79
C GLU A 257 18.25 -13.46 -12.43
N VAL A 258 19.45 -13.12 -11.97
CA VAL A 258 19.66 -12.41 -10.71
C VAL A 258 19.30 -10.93 -10.88
N VAL A 259 18.29 -10.48 -10.15
CA VAL A 259 17.90 -9.06 -10.07
C VAL A 259 18.91 -8.30 -9.22
N SER A 260 19.22 -8.83 -8.04
CA SER A 260 20.22 -8.28 -7.14
C SER A 260 20.72 -9.34 -6.18
N TYR A 261 22.02 -9.26 -5.86
CA TYR A 261 22.57 -9.82 -4.63
C TYR A 261 23.03 -8.66 -3.78
N GLY A 262 22.26 -8.38 -2.73
CA GLY A 262 22.41 -7.20 -1.91
C GLY A 262 21.23 -6.23 -2.07
N ALA A 263 20.87 -5.57 -0.99
CA ALA A 263 19.85 -4.52 -1.00
C ALA A 263 20.12 -3.46 0.07
N PRO A 264 19.77 -2.19 -0.19
CA PRO A 264 19.97 -1.09 0.76
C PRO A 264 18.91 -1.09 1.88
N VAL A 265 18.73 -2.22 2.55
CA VAL A 265 17.74 -2.41 3.62
C VAL A 265 18.40 -3.13 4.79
N LEU A 266 18.13 -2.64 6.00
CA LEU A 266 18.63 -3.19 7.26
C LEU A 266 17.47 -3.44 8.21
N PRO A 267 17.27 -4.67 8.72
CA PRO A 267 18.02 -5.91 8.44
C PRO A 267 17.74 -6.52 7.07
N GLY A 268 18.72 -7.28 6.56
CA GLY A 268 18.57 -8.06 5.32
C GLY A 268 19.47 -7.62 4.16
N ALA A 269 20.56 -6.90 4.42
CA ALA A 269 21.39 -6.31 3.36
C ALA A 269 21.95 -7.32 2.34
N MET A 270 22.13 -8.59 2.71
CA MET A 270 22.62 -9.67 1.83
C MET A 270 21.48 -10.47 1.15
N PHE A 271 20.28 -9.88 1.07
CA PHE A 271 19.17 -10.49 0.35
C PHE A 271 19.48 -10.66 -1.13
N LEU A 272 19.15 -11.83 -1.67
CA LEU A 272 19.26 -12.13 -3.09
C LEU A 272 17.87 -12.37 -3.66
N LEU A 273 17.60 -11.76 -4.80
CA LEU A 273 16.41 -12.05 -5.61
C LEU A 273 16.83 -12.44 -7.02
N ALA A 274 16.30 -13.57 -7.47
CA ALA A 274 16.40 -14.03 -8.84
C ALA A 274 15.03 -14.49 -9.36
N TYR A 275 14.85 -14.48 -10.68
CA TYR A 275 13.66 -15.01 -11.33
C TYR A 275 14.04 -16.10 -12.32
N THR A 276 13.32 -17.22 -12.29
CA THR A 276 13.43 -18.25 -13.32
C THR A 276 12.94 -17.71 -14.68
N LYS A 277 13.18 -18.45 -15.77
CA LYS A 277 12.72 -18.06 -17.12
C LYS A 277 11.20 -17.91 -17.22
N ASP A 278 10.44 -18.67 -16.43
CA ASP A 278 8.98 -18.61 -16.30
C ASP A 278 8.50 -17.60 -15.25
N GLY A 279 9.41 -16.82 -14.65
CA GLY A 279 9.08 -15.70 -13.76
C GLY A 279 8.85 -16.06 -12.29
N LYS A 280 9.22 -17.28 -11.85
CA LYS A 280 9.11 -17.69 -10.44
C LYS A 280 10.28 -17.13 -9.63
N PRO A 281 10.04 -16.47 -8.49
CA PRO A 281 11.12 -15.92 -7.67
C PRO A 281 11.86 -17.01 -6.89
N ILE A 282 13.18 -16.84 -6.81
CA ILE A 282 14.06 -17.54 -5.88
C ILE A 282 14.70 -16.47 -4.99
N MET A 283 14.50 -16.59 -3.68
CA MET A 283 14.90 -15.58 -2.70
C MET A 283 15.89 -16.15 -1.70
N GLY A 284 17.08 -15.57 -1.62
CA GLY A 284 18.07 -15.87 -0.59
C GLY A 284 17.93 -14.92 0.60
N LEU A 285 17.62 -15.46 1.78
CA LEU A 285 17.37 -14.71 3.01
C LEU A 285 18.54 -14.84 4.00
N PRO A 286 19.21 -13.73 4.36
CA PRO A 286 20.28 -13.74 5.36
C PRO A 286 19.77 -14.12 6.74
N GLY A 287 20.66 -14.74 7.53
CA GLY A 287 20.34 -15.29 8.85
C GLY A 287 19.72 -14.32 9.85
N CYS A 288 19.80 -13.00 9.62
CA CYS A 288 19.03 -12.01 10.37
C CYS A 288 17.52 -12.25 10.37
N VAL A 289 16.99 -12.98 9.39
CA VAL A 289 15.57 -13.36 9.34
C VAL A 289 15.14 -14.16 10.57
N MET A 290 16.05 -14.87 11.23
CA MET A 290 15.77 -15.68 12.42
C MET A 290 15.41 -14.84 13.66
N TYR A 291 16.01 -13.65 13.81
CA TYR A 291 15.87 -12.84 15.02
C TYR A 291 15.24 -11.46 14.77
N ALA A 292 15.31 -10.94 13.55
CA ALA A 292 14.68 -9.69 13.20
C ALA A 292 13.19 -9.90 12.92
N LYS A 293 12.33 -9.16 13.64
CA LYS A 293 10.87 -9.21 13.46
C LYS A 293 10.48 -8.90 12.03
N ARG A 294 11.13 -7.92 11.40
CA ARG A 294 10.94 -7.53 10.00
C ARG A 294 12.29 -7.32 9.31
N THR A 295 12.39 -7.77 8.08
CA THR A 295 13.56 -7.63 7.19
C THR A 295 13.09 -7.18 5.82
N ILE A 296 14.02 -7.04 4.87
CA ILE A 296 13.67 -6.85 3.46
C ILE A 296 12.72 -7.91 2.90
N PHE A 297 12.74 -9.15 3.42
CA PHE A 297 11.81 -10.18 2.98
C PHE A 297 10.35 -9.73 3.18
N ASP A 298 10.06 -9.06 4.29
CA ASP A 298 8.73 -8.52 4.60
C ASP A 298 8.34 -7.34 3.69
N LEU A 299 9.29 -6.69 3.02
CA LEU A 299 9.05 -5.64 2.02
C LEU A 299 8.86 -6.21 0.60
N VAL A 300 9.51 -7.34 0.29
CA VAL A 300 9.48 -7.96 -1.05
C VAL A 300 8.34 -8.97 -1.18
N LEU A 301 8.08 -9.78 -0.15
CA LEU A 301 7.06 -10.84 -0.17
C LEU A 301 5.66 -10.34 -0.56
N PRO A 302 5.15 -9.19 -0.07
CA PRO A 302 3.86 -8.65 -0.53
C PRO A 302 3.74 -8.52 -2.05
N ARG A 303 4.83 -8.19 -2.75
CA ARG A 303 4.84 -8.06 -4.21
C ARG A 303 4.82 -9.42 -4.90
N VAL A 304 5.57 -10.39 -4.37
CA VAL A 304 5.55 -11.79 -4.84
C VAL A 304 4.14 -12.38 -4.70
N MET A 305 3.46 -12.13 -3.57
CA MET A 305 2.10 -12.61 -3.32
C MET A 305 1.05 -12.01 -4.27
N ALA A 306 1.34 -10.87 -4.89
CA ALA A 306 0.46 -10.18 -5.83
C ALA A 306 0.92 -10.31 -7.30
N ASP A 307 1.88 -11.18 -7.60
CA ASP A 307 2.49 -11.34 -8.93
C ASP A 307 3.05 -10.04 -9.52
N VAL A 308 3.62 -9.19 -8.66
CA VAL A 308 4.31 -7.97 -9.06
C VAL A 308 5.82 -8.22 -9.03
N PRO A 309 6.49 -8.31 -10.19
CA PRO A 309 7.94 -8.50 -10.23
C PRO A 309 8.66 -7.34 -9.55
N VAL A 310 9.72 -7.64 -8.79
CA VAL A 310 10.58 -6.64 -8.14
C VAL A 310 11.82 -6.43 -8.99
N THR A 311 12.05 -5.18 -9.39
CA THR A 311 13.21 -4.82 -10.21
C THR A 311 14.38 -4.39 -9.34
N LYS A 312 15.59 -4.34 -9.94
CA LYS A 312 16.77 -3.78 -9.27
C LYS A 312 16.57 -2.30 -8.86
N ALA A 313 15.86 -1.53 -9.69
CA ALA A 313 15.53 -0.14 -9.39
C ALA A 313 14.60 -0.03 -8.18
N ASP A 314 13.65 -0.97 -8.02
CA ASP A 314 12.76 -0.99 -6.86
C ASP A 314 13.54 -1.29 -5.58
N LEU A 315 14.44 -2.27 -5.60
CA LEU A 315 15.31 -2.58 -4.46
C LEU A 315 16.19 -1.37 -4.08
N ALA A 316 16.75 -0.68 -5.09
CA ALA A 316 17.56 0.51 -4.86
C ALA A 316 16.76 1.64 -4.18
N LYS A 317 15.50 1.87 -4.60
CA LYS A 317 14.60 2.88 -4.01
C LYS A 317 14.31 2.62 -2.53
N MET A 318 14.32 1.35 -2.08
CA MET A 318 14.10 1.01 -0.67
C MET A 318 15.18 1.57 0.27
N GLY A 319 16.31 2.06 -0.24
CA GLY A 319 17.32 2.74 0.58
C GLY A 319 16.77 3.95 1.33
N ALA A 320 15.82 4.67 0.73
CA ALA A 320 15.03 5.66 1.44
C ALA A 320 13.95 4.94 2.27
N GLY A 321 14.10 4.96 3.61
CA GLY A 321 13.18 4.28 4.54
C GLY A 321 13.55 2.84 4.88
N GLY A 322 14.58 2.27 4.27
CA GLY A 322 15.00 0.87 4.45
C GLY A 322 15.67 0.54 5.79
N LEU A 323 15.66 1.43 6.78
CA LEU A 323 16.25 1.18 8.10
C LEU A 323 15.15 0.82 9.12
N CYS A 324 15.12 -0.43 9.57
CA CYS A 324 14.24 -0.87 10.65
C CYS A 324 14.81 -0.41 11.99
N LEU A 325 13.99 0.26 12.79
CA LEU A 325 14.38 0.78 14.10
C LEU A 325 14.35 -0.27 15.23
N ASN A 326 14.02 -1.53 14.91
CA ASN A 326 13.94 -2.63 15.88
C ASN A 326 13.13 -2.29 17.14
N CYS A 327 11.97 -1.66 16.96
CA CYS A 327 11.13 -1.21 18.06
C CYS A 327 10.76 -2.35 19.04
N PRO A 328 10.67 -2.07 20.36
CA PRO A 328 10.28 -3.07 21.37
C PRO A 328 8.98 -3.79 21.02
N THR A 329 7.96 -3.04 20.58
CA THR A 329 6.74 -3.57 19.98
C THR A 329 6.79 -3.35 18.48
N CYS A 330 6.63 -4.41 17.69
CA CYS A 330 6.59 -4.27 16.23
C CYS A 330 5.22 -3.74 15.81
N ILE A 331 5.20 -2.57 15.19
CA ILE A 331 4.00 -1.94 14.63
C ILE A 331 4.01 -1.91 13.10
N PHE A 332 4.93 -2.64 12.46
CA PHE A 332 4.94 -2.77 11.00
C PHE A 332 3.58 -3.31 10.51
N PRO A 333 2.98 -2.78 9.43
CA PRO A 333 3.53 -1.80 8.47
C PRO A 333 3.30 -0.32 8.82
N ASN A 334 2.85 0.00 10.04
CA ASN A 334 2.51 1.36 10.45
C ASN A 334 3.72 2.19 10.95
N CYS A 335 4.93 1.61 11.01
CA CYS A 335 6.18 2.36 11.25
C CYS A 335 6.76 2.97 9.95
N GLY A 336 7.93 3.61 10.03
CA GLY A 336 8.65 4.19 8.88
C GLY A 336 9.47 3.19 8.05
N PHE A 337 9.54 1.92 8.44
CA PHE A 337 10.36 0.93 7.74
C PHE A 337 9.79 0.61 6.35
N GLY A 338 10.61 0.78 5.31
CA GLY A 338 10.27 0.63 3.90
C GLY A 338 9.51 1.81 3.28
N LYS A 339 9.44 2.97 3.94
CA LYS A 339 8.60 4.12 3.55
C LYS A 339 9.35 5.38 3.12
#